data_AF-A0AAW1IED7-F1
#
_entry.id   AF-A0AAW1IED7-F1
#
_cell.length_a   1.000
_cell.length_b   1.000
_cell.length_c   1.000
_cell.angle_alpha   90.00
_cell.angle_beta   90.00
_cell.angle_gamma   90.00
#
_symmetry.space_group_name_H-M   'P 1'
#
loop_
_entity.id
_entity.type
_entity.pdbx_description
1 polymer ?
#
loop_
_entity_poly.entity_id
_entity_poly.type
_entity_poly.pdbx_seq_one_letter_code
_entity_poly.pdbx_strand_id
1 'polypeptide(L)'
;MNFFLNTLSETSWSTILECKDDMDVNQQWDDFISCFLNIFNQSFPIKKIMCGNNPKSRHFRSPEVNTCREKLSTLAVISKYDNSYKVLYDNEKNKLRNLLIKEKKEYCKNEIHNSDNLSKTVWKVAGTLASITKKHTSLNLNVDDDSKINTLNRYFANSCEHAGSDPSTSNTIVNIMENSS
;
A
#
# COMPACT_ATOMS: atom_id res chain seq x y z
N MET A 1 -20.61 22.41 -0.35
CA MET A 1 -21.79 22.39 0.55
C MET A 1 -22.66 23.61 0.34
N ASN A 2 -22.11 24.83 0.29
CA ASN A 2 -22.88 26.07 0.06
C ASN A 2 -23.66 26.11 -1.27
N PHE A 3 -23.13 25.54 -2.36
CA PHE A 3 -23.84 25.49 -3.65
C PHE A 3 -25.18 24.75 -3.57
N PHE A 4 -25.19 23.55 -2.97
CA PHE A 4 -26.42 22.75 -2.80
C PHE A 4 -27.49 23.48 -2.00
N LEU A 5 -27.10 24.10 -0.88
CA LEU A 5 -28.03 24.84 -0.02
C LEU A 5 -28.59 26.08 -0.71
N ASN A 6 -27.76 26.82 -1.45
CA ASN A 6 -28.20 27.99 -2.20
C ASN A 6 -29.20 27.59 -3.30
N THR A 7 -28.88 26.57 -4.11
CA THR A 7 -29.77 26.10 -5.18
C THR A 7 -31.09 25.56 -4.64
N LEU A 8 -31.07 24.88 -3.49
CA LEU A 8 -32.29 24.40 -2.84
C LEU A 8 -33.17 25.54 -2.29
N SER A 9 -32.55 26.61 -1.81
CA SER A 9 -33.25 27.82 -1.32
C SER A 9 -33.81 28.71 -2.44
N GLU A 10 -33.17 28.70 -3.62
CA GLU A 10 -33.61 29.44 -4.80
C GLU A 10 -34.69 28.70 -5.60
N THR A 11 -34.87 27.40 -5.36
CA THR A 11 -35.87 26.58 -6.06
C THR A 11 -37.27 26.91 -5.53
N SER A 12 -38.17 27.32 -6.44
CA SER A 12 -39.56 27.66 -6.10
C SER A 12 -40.43 26.40 -5.99
N TRP A 13 -40.66 25.94 -4.76
CA TRP A 13 -41.48 24.75 -4.44
C TRP A 13 -42.98 24.98 -4.59
N SER A 14 -43.42 26.25 -4.68
CA SER A 14 -44.83 26.61 -4.90
C SER A 14 -45.42 25.92 -6.13
N THR A 15 -44.63 25.74 -7.20
CA THR A 15 -45.08 25.07 -8.43
C THR A 15 -45.47 23.61 -8.24
N ILE A 16 -44.86 22.91 -7.28
CA ILE A 16 -45.16 21.50 -6.95
C ILE A 16 -46.37 21.43 -6.01
N LEU A 17 -46.51 22.41 -5.11
CA LEU A 17 -47.56 22.45 -4.09
C LEU A 17 -48.88 23.07 -4.58
N GLU A 18 -48.82 24.00 -5.54
CA GLU A 18 -49.97 24.69 -6.14
C GLU A 18 -50.52 23.96 -7.38
N CYS A 19 -49.98 22.78 -7.68
CA CYS A 19 -50.38 21.96 -8.81
C CYS A 19 -51.74 21.27 -8.53
N LYS A 20 -52.80 22.09 -8.58
CA LYS A 20 -54.25 21.81 -8.60
C LYS A 20 -54.81 20.79 -7.59
N ASP A 21 -55.88 21.19 -6.92
CA ASP A 21 -56.62 20.52 -5.84
C ASP A 21 -57.13 19.07 -6.09
N ASP A 22 -56.76 18.42 -7.20
CA ASP A 22 -57.18 17.05 -7.56
C ASP A 22 -56.04 16.15 -8.11
N MET A 23 -54.77 16.58 -8.04
CA MET A 23 -53.66 15.76 -8.53
C MET A 23 -53.16 14.75 -7.48
N ASP A 24 -52.98 13.50 -7.95
CA ASP A 24 -52.46 12.36 -7.21
C ASP A 24 -51.17 12.72 -6.43
N VAL A 25 -51.18 12.50 -5.11
CA VAL A 25 -50.04 12.71 -4.21
C VAL A 25 -48.77 12.04 -4.72
N ASN A 26 -48.92 10.92 -5.44
CA ASN A 26 -47.81 10.22 -6.07
C ASN A 26 -47.12 11.07 -7.14
N GLN A 27 -47.88 11.80 -7.95
CA GLN A 27 -47.32 12.67 -9.01
C GLN A 27 -46.56 13.86 -8.40
N GLN A 28 -47.10 14.47 -7.34
CA GLN A 28 -46.42 15.55 -6.62
C GLN A 28 -45.10 15.07 -6.00
N TRP A 29 -45.09 13.85 -5.47
CA TRP A 29 -43.88 13.22 -4.92
C TRP A 29 -42.84 12.93 -6.00
N ASP A 30 -43.26 12.41 -7.16
CA ASP A 30 -42.37 12.13 -8.28
C ASP A 30 -41.72 13.40 -8.85
N ASP A 31 -42.49 14.48 -8.95
CA ASP A 31 -41.99 15.79 -9.39
C ASP A 31 -41.02 16.39 -8.36
N PHE A 32 -41.35 16.30 -7.06
CA PHE A 32 -40.46 16.70 -5.98
C PHE A 32 -39.13 15.93 -6.01
N ILE A 33 -39.19 14.60 -6.07
CA ILE A 33 -38.01 13.74 -6.09
C ILE A 33 -37.17 13.99 -7.33
N SER A 34 -37.80 14.20 -8.49
CA SER A 34 -37.10 14.50 -9.74
C SER A 34 -36.34 15.82 -9.64
N CYS A 35 -36.95 16.87 -9.12
CA CYS A 35 -36.30 18.17 -8.89
C CYS A 35 -35.16 18.05 -7.86
N PHE A 36 -35.41 17.39 -6.73
CA PHE A 36 -34.42 17.20 -5.68
C PHE A 36 -33.20 16.41 -6.17
N LEU A 37 -33.42 15.28 -6.86
CA LEU A 37 -32.35 14.44 -7.38
C LEU A 37 -31.52 15.17 -8.43
N ASN A 38 -32.13 16.02 -9.25
CA ASN A 38 -31.39 16.84 -10.20
C ASN A 38 -30.42 17.79 -9.47
N ILE A 39 -30.89 18.52 -8.47
CA ILE A 39 -30.06 19.43 -7.65
C ILE A 39 -28.96 18.65 -6.92
N PHE A 40 -29.30 17.47 -6.38
CA PHE A 40 -28.38 16.59 -5.69
C PHE A 40 -27.26 16.10 -6.62
N ASN A 41 -27.60 15.57 -7.80
CA ASN A 41 -26.64 15.04 -8.75
C ASN A 41 -25.73 16.13 -9.34
N GLN A 42 -26.24 17.35 -9.52
CA GLN A 42 -25.43 18.50 -9.92
C GLN A 42 -24.46 18.94 -8.82
N SER A 43 -24.90 18.91 -7.56
CA SER A 43 -24.09 19.34 -6.42
C SER A 43 -23.06 18.29 -5.98
N PHE A 44 -23.36 17.01 -6.23
CA PHE A 44 -22.53 15.86 -5.85
C PHE A 44 -22.29 14.95 -7.08
N PRO A 45 -21.56 15.45 -8.11
CA PRO A 45 -21.30 14.64 -9.29
C PRO A 45 -20.52 13.40 -8.90
N ILE A 46 -20.99 12.23 -9.35
CA ILE A 46 -20.30 10.96 -9.13
C ILE A 46 -18.99 11.00 -9.91
N LYS A 47 -17.91 11.39 -9.23
CA LYS A 47 -16.57 11.32 -9.80
C LYS A 47 -16.23 9.85 -9.95
N LYS A 48 -16.08 9.39 -11.20
CA LYS A 48 -15.48 8.10 -11.48
C LYS A 48 -14.05 8.16 -10.94
N ILE A 49 -13.83 7.52 -9.79
CA ILE A 49 -12.49 7.31 -9.26
C ILE A 49 -11.81 6.45 -10.32
N MET A 50 -10.93 7.06 -11.12
CA MET A 50 -9.96 6.26 -11.82
C MET A 50 -9.14 5.60 -10.73
N CYS A 51 -9.43 4.33 -10.47
CA CYS A 51 -8.50 3.47 -9.77
C CYS A 51 -7.23 3.52 -10.61
N GLY A 52 -6.33 4.44 -10.26
CA GLY A 52 -4.97 4.41 -10.77
C GLY A 52 -4.50 2.98 -10.60
N ASN A 53 -3.79 2.47 -11.60
CA ASN A 53 -3.18 1.15 -11.56
C ASN A 53 -2.20 1.12 -10.39
N ASN A 54 -2.72 1.01 -9.17
CA ASN A 54 -1.96 0.68 -8.00
C ASN A 54 -1.40 -0.68 -8.36
N PRO A 55 -0.06 -0.82 -8.45
CA PRO A 55 0.53 -2.12 -8.73
C PRO A 55 -0.09 -3.06 -7.72
N LYS A 56 -0.85 -4.05 -8.20
CA LYS A 56 -1.67 -4.96 -7.38
C LYS A 56 -0.84 -5.25 -6.12
N SER A 57 -1.32 -4.80 -4.96
CA SER A 57 -0.65 -5.07 -3.69
C SER A 57 -0.36 -6.55 -3.68
N ARG A 58 0.93 -6.92 -3.82
CA ARG A 58 1.31 -8.31 -4.02
C ARG A 58 1.03 -9.01 -2.70
N HIS A 59 -0.08 -9.73 -2.68
CA HIS A 59 -0.55 -10.42 -1.49
C HIS A 59 0.24 -11.72 -1.35
N PHE A 60 1.23 -11.70 -0.48
CA PHE A 60 1.85 -12.88 0.12
C PHE A 60 0.76 -13.62 0.91
N ARG A 61 0.29 -14.75 0.37
CA ARG A 61 -0.84 -15.57 0.86
C ARG A 61 -0.46 -17.05 1.00
N SER A 62 0.73 -17.34 1.53
CA SER A 62 1.00 -18.73 1.91
C SER A 62 -0.01 -19.21 2.97
N PRO A 63 -0.28 -20.52 3.05
CA PRO A 63 -1.09 -21.10 4.13
C PRO A 63 -0.57 -20.72 5.52
N GLU A 64 0.75 -20.63 5.67
CA GLU A 64 1.40 -20.27 6.93
C GLU A 64 1.16 -18.79 7.31
N VAL A 65 1.21 -17.88 6.34
CA VAL A 65 0.88 -16.47 6.55
C VAL A 65 -0.59 -16.27 6.92
N ASN A 66 -1.50 -17.02 6.30
CA ASN A 66 -2.93 -16.91 6.59
C ASN A 66 -3.26 -17.43 7.99
N THR A 67 -2.72 -18.58 8.38
CA THR A 67 -2.89 -19.12 9.75
C THR A 67 -2.33 -18.16 10.81
N CYS A 68 -1.17 -17.52 10.55
CA CYS A 68 -0.65 -16.49 11.46
C CYS A 68 -1.57 -15.25 11.53
N ARG A 69 -2.16 -14.82 10.40
CA ARG A 69 -3.12 -13.70 10.39
C ARG A 69 -4.40 -14.02 11.19
N GLU A 70 -4.94 -15.22 11.04
CA GLU A 70 -6.11 -15.68 11.78
C GLU A 70 -5.81 -15.74 13.28
N LYS A 71 -4.68 -16.33 13.67
CA LYS A 71 -4.22 -16.34 15.07
C LYS A 71 -4.05 -14.93 15.64
N LEU A 72 -3.46 -14.01 14.88
CA LEU A 72 -3.31 -12.61 15.28
C LEU A 72 -4.65 -11.91 15.45
N SER A 73 -5.63 -12.18 14.57
CA SER A 73 -6.98 -11.63 14.71
C SER A 73 -7.63 -12.08 16.01
N THR A 74 -7.55 -13.37 16.33
CA THR A 74 -8.08 -13.93 17.59
C THR A 74 -7.36 -13.35 18.80
N LEU A 75 -6.03 -13.32 18.78
CA LEU A 75 -5.20 -12.78 19.87
C LEU A 75 -5.44 -11.29 20.08
N ALA A 76 -5.65 -10.51 19.01
CA ALA A 76 -5.94 -9.07 19.11
C ALA A 76 -7.26 -8.78 19.82
N VAL A 77 -8.24 -9.68 19.72
CA VAL A 77 -9.50 -9.57 20.45
C VAL A 77 -9.28 -9.93 21.92
N ILE A 78 -8.64 -11.08 22.18
CA ILE A 78 -8.42 -11.59 23.55
C ILE A 78 -7.51 -10.64 24.35
N SER A 79 -6.47 -10.09 23.73
CA SER A 79 -5.51 -9.19 24.39
C SER A 79 -6.10 -7.87 24.86
N LYS A 80 -7.29 -7.49 24.37
CA LYS A 80 -8.03 -6.32 24.87
C LYS A 80 -8.68 -6.56 26.22
N TYR A 81 -9.01 -7.82 26.51
CA TYR A 81 -9.68 -8.22 27.75
C TYR A 81 -8.69 -8.77 28.79
N ASP A 82 -7.62 -9.44 28.33
CA ASP A 82 -6.57 -9.96 29.20
C ASP A 82 -5.17 -9.56 28.69
N ASN A 83 -4.47 -8.76 29.50
CA ASN A 83 -3.15 -8.24 29.18
C ASN A 83 -2.05 -9.33 29.19
N SER A 84 -2.31 -10.51 29.75
CA SER A 84 -1.39 -11.66 29.71
C SER A 84 -1.13 -12.14 28.26
N TYR A 85 -2.12 -11.99 27.38
CA TYR A 85 -2.03 -12.38 25.97
C TYR A 85 -1.32 -11.37 25.08
N LYS A 86 -0.95 -10.19 25.62
CA LYS A 86 -0.24 -9.16 24.86
C LYS A 86 1.14 -9.66 24.40
N VAL A 87 1.85 -10.39 25.26
CA VAL A 87 3.15 -10.98 24.93
C VAL A 87 3.01 -12.02 23.80
N LEU A 88 1.97 -12.87 23.87
CA LEU A 88 1.67 -13.85 22.83
C LEU A 88 1.31 -13.18 21.49
N TYR A 89 0.53 -12.10 21.54
CA TYR A 89 0.20 -11.30 20.37
C TYR A 89 1.45 -10.69 19.71
N ASP A 90 2.33 -10.07 20.49
CA ASP A 90 3.56 -9.46 19.97
C ASP A 90 4.50 -10.52 19.36
N ASN A 91 4.58 -11.71 19.96
CA ASN A 91 5.34 -12.83 19.42
C ASN A 91 4.79 -13.32 18.06
N GLU A 92 3.48 -13.54 17.96
CA GLU A 92 2.85 -13.94 16.70
C GLU A 92 2.93 -12.83 15.63
N LYS A 93 2.90 -11.56 16.05
CA LYS A 93 3.10 -10.41 15.15
C LYS A 93 4.51 -10.40 14.56
N ASN A 94 5.51 -10.65 15.39
CA ASN A 94 6.90 -10.78 14.95
C ASN A 94 7.09 -11.99 14.03
N LYS A 95 6.46 -13.11 14.34
CA LYS A 95 6.46 -14.30 13.49
C LYS A 95 5.88 -14.01 12.10
N LEU A 96 4.71 -13.38 12.02
CA LEU A 96 4.10 -12.96 10.75
C LEU A 96 5.04 -12.01 9.98
N ARG A 97 5.66 -11.05 10.64
CA ARG A 97 6.62 -10.13 10.02
C ARG A 97 7.79 -10.88 9.39
N ASN A 98 8.37 -11.85 10.11
CA ASN A 98 9.49 -12.65 9.62
C ASN A 98 9.10 -13.52 8.43
N LEU A 99 7.90 -14.12 8.45
CA LEU A 99 7.38 -14.89 7.33
C LEU A 99 7.21 -14.04 6.07
N LEU A 100 6.64 -12.84 6.20
CA LEU A 100 6.49 -11.91 5.07
C LEU A 100 7.85 -11.46 4.51
N ILE A 101 8.84 -11.23 5.38
CA ILE A 101 10.21 -10.93 4.95
C ILE A 101 10.80 -12.11 4.18
N LYS A 102 10.66 -13.34 4.69
CA LYS A 102 11.16 -14.56 4.05
C LYS A 102 10.53 -14.77 2.67
N GLU A 103 9.20 -14.72 2.57
CA GLU A 103 8.51 -14.87 1.28
C GLU A 103 8.90 -13.79 0.28
N LYS A 104 9.10 -12.55 0.74
CA LYS A 104 9.57 -11.48 -0.12
C LYS A 104 10.99 -11.74 -0.63
N LYS A 105 11.89 -12.25 0.22
CA LYS A 105 13.26 -12.63 -0.17
C LYS A 105 13.24 -13.76 -1.21
N GLU A 106 12.47 -14.81 -0.95
CA GLU A 106 12.32 -15.94 -1.88
C GLU A 106 11.74 -15.50 -3.22
N TYR A 107 10.72 -14.64 -3.20
CA TYR A 107 10.15 -14.07 -4.40
C TYR A 107 11.19 -13.29 -5.23
N CYS A 108 11.95 -12.39 -4.61
CA CYS A 108 13.00 -11.64 -5.29
C CYS A 108 14.08 -12.57 -5.85
N LYS A 109 14.47 -13.60 -5.10
CA LYS A 109 15.44 -14.61 -5.55
C LYS A 109 14.93 -15.35 -6.80
N ASN A 110 13.66 -15.78 -6.78
CA ASN A 110 13.05 -16.48 -7.90
C ASN A 110 12.87 -15.58 -9.14
N GLU A 111 12.49 -14.31 -8.96
CA GLU A 111 12.43 -13.35 -10.07
C GLU A 111 13.80 -13.16 -10.74
N ILE A 112 14.86 -13.01 -9.94
CA ILE A 112 16.21 -12.84 -10.49
C ILE A 112 16.65 -14.12 -11.22
N HIS A 113 16.50 -15.28 -10.57
CA HIS A 113 16.93 -16.57 -11.11
C HIS A 113 16.22 -16.94 -12.42
N ASN A 114 14.93 -16.62 -12.54
CA ASN A 114 14.12 -16.99 -13.71
C ASN A 114 14.07 -15.87 -14.77
N SER A 115 14.88 -14.81 -14.64
CA SER A 115 14.84 -13.71 -15.59
C SER A 115 15.84 -13.87 -16.73
N ASP A 116 15.37 -13.59 -17.95
CA ASP A 116 16.21 -13.57 -19.15
C ASP A 116 17.20 -12.39 -19.16
N ASN A 117 16.94 -11.36 -18.35
CA ASN A 117 17.79 -10.19 -18.20
C ASN A 117 18.05 -9.87 -16.73
N LEU A 118 19.09 -10.49 -16.18
CA LEU A 118 19.50 -10.36 -14.78
C LEU A 118 19.68 -8.89 -14.36
N SER A 119 20.39 -8.09 -15.16
CA SER A 119 20.71 -6.69 -14.82
C SER A 119 19.43 -5.84 -14.68
N LYS A 120 18.53 -5.89 -15.67
CA LYS A 120 17.25 -5.15 -15.61
C LYS A 120 16.37 -5.62 -14.45
N THR A 121 16.33 -6.92 -14.18
CA THR A 121 15.54 -7.49 -13.09
C THR A 121 16.09 -7.09 -11.72
N VAL A 122 17.41 -7.11 -11.54
CA VAL A 122 18.07 -6.64 -10.31
C VAL A 122 17.77 -5.16 -10.07
N TRP A 123 17.88 -4.31 -11.10
CA TRP A 123 17.53 -2.89 -10.98
C TRP A 123 16.05 -2.67 -10.68
N LYS A 124 15.15 -3.47 -11.27
CA LYS A 124 13.71 -3.44 -10.98
C LYS A 124 13.44 -3.83 -9.52
N VAL A 125 14.07 -4.90 -9.02
CA VAL A 125 13.95 -5.34 -7.63
C VAL A 125 14.50 -4.26 -6.68
N ALA A 126 15.70 -3.73 -6.94
CA ALA A 126 16.31 -2.66 -6.17
C ALA A 126 15.43 -1.39 -6.14
N GLY A 127 14.89 -0.99 -7.30
CA GLY A 127 13.96 0.13 -7.41
C GLY A 127 12.66 -0.07 -6.62
N THR A 128 12.11 -1.29 -6.62
CA THR A 128 10.93 -1.61 -5.78
C THR A 128 11.26 -1.59 -4.29
N LEU A 129 12.46 -1.97 -3.86
CA LEU A 129 12.89 -1.87 -2.46
C LEU A 129 13.11 -0.42 -2.05
N ALA A 130 13.79 0.37 -2.87
CA ALA A 130 14.08 1.78 -2.62
C ALA A 130 12.83 2.69 -2.66
N SER A 131 11.82 2.33 -3.46
CA SER A 131 10.55 3.08 -3.52
C SER A 131 9.70 2.87 -2.26
N ILE A 132 9.89 1.77 -1.53
CA ILE A 132 9.21 1.51 -0.25
C ILE A 132 9.83 2.32 0.90
N THR A 133 11.11 2.68 0.80
CA THR A 133 11.82 3.52 1.77
C THR A 133 11.65 5.03 1.55
N LYS A 134 10.96 5.47 0.49
CA LYS A 134 10.64 6.90 0.26
C LYS A 134 9.57 7.50 1.21
N LYS A 135 9.36 6.93 2.40
CA LYS A 135 8.86 7.75 3.51
C LYS A 135 10.01 8.66 3.89
N HIS A 136 9.88 9.95 3.57
CA HIS A 136 10.83 11.03 3.84
C HIS A 136 11.61 10.86 5.15
N THR A 137 12.74 10.17 5.09
CA THR A 137 13.85 10.40 5.98
C THR A 137 14.90 11.00 5.06
N SER A 138 15.04 12.32 5.09
CA SER A 138 16.29 12.92 4.65
C SER A 138 17.39 12.20 5.43
N LEU A 139 18.14 11.35 4.73
CA LEU A 139 19.35 10.77 5.26
C LEU A 139 20.31 11.93 5.47
N ASN A 140 20.19 12.58 6.63
CA ASN A 140 21.15 13.53 7.12
C ASN A 140 22.37 12.72 7.59
N LEU A 141 23.05 12.12 6.61
CA LEU A 141 24.29 11.39 6.81
C LEU A 141 25.39 12.44 6.86
N ASN A 142 25.49 13.09 8.01
CA ASN A 142 26.58 13.98 8.36
C ASN A 142 27.86 13.16 8.63
N VAL A 143 28.37 12.46 7.62
CA VAL A 143 29.61 11.68 7.65
C VAL A 143 30.26 11.73 6.27
N ASP A 144 31.46 12.29 6.27
CA ASP A 144 32.39 12.61 5.18
C ASP A 144 32.27 11.72 3.92
N ASP A 145 31.93 12.35 2.79
CA ASP A 145 31.52 11.72 1.52
C ASP A 145 32.60 10.83 0.89
N ASP A 146 33.88 11.16 1.11
CA ASP A 146 35.02 10.43 0.54
C ASP A 146 35.15 9.00 1.09
N SER A 147 34.73 8.77 2.33
CA SER A 147 34.80 7.45 2.95
C SER A 147 33.83 6.44 2.29
N LYS A 148 32.65 6.91 1.85
CA LYS A 148 31.61 6.06 1.24
C LYS A 148 31.93 5.77 -0.21
N ILE A 149 32.41 6.77 -0.95
CA ILE A 149 32.85 6.59 -2.34
C ILE A 149 34.03 5.61 -2.38
N ASN A 150 34.99 5.73 -1.45
CA ASN A 150 36.10 4.78 -1.36
C ASN A 150 35.65 3.38 -0.94
N THR A 151 34.65 3.25 -0.09
CA THR A 151 34.07 1.94 0.28
C THR A 151 33.35 1.29 -0.90
N LEU A 152 32.59 2.07 -1.66
CA LEU A 152 31.89 1.61 -2.87
C LEU A 152 32.89 1.23 -3.97
N ASN A 153 33.90 2.06 -4.19
CA ASN A 153 34.97 1.81 -5.17
C ASN A 153 35.79 0.58 -4.79
N ARG A 154 36.09 0.38 -3.51
CA ARG A 154 36.76 -0.83 -3.01
C ARG A 154 35.88 -2.06 -3.18
N TYR A 155 34.57 -1.95 -2.99
CA TYR A 155 33.64 -3.04 -3.25
C TYR A 155 33.62 -3.44 -4.73
N PHE A 156 33.56 -2.46 -5.65
CA PHE A 156 33.62 -2.73 -7.09
C PHE A 156 34.99 -3.27 -7.53
N ALA A 157 36.09 -2.73 -7.00
CA ALA A 157 37.44 -3.21 -7.30
C ALA A 157 37.63 -4.66 -6.84
N ASN A 158 37.22 -4.99 -5.62
CA ASN A 158 37.33 -6.35 -5.09
C ASN A 158 36.40 -7.33 -5.81
N SER A 159 35.22 -6.87 -6.24
CA SER A 159 34.28 -7.69 -7.02
C SER A 159 34.80 -7.97 -8.43
N CYS A 160 35.57 -7.06 -9.03
CA CYS A 160 36.23 -7.25 -10.32
C CYS A 160 37.45 -8.18 -10.21
N GLU A 161 38.23 -8.14 -9.12
CA GLU A 161 39.34 -9.09 -8.90
C GLU A 161 38.86 -10.54 -8.74
N HIS A 162 37.67 -10.76 -8.18
CA HIS A 162 37.12 -12.11 -7.98
C HIS A 162 36.24 -12.61 -9.14
N ALA A 163 36.00 -11.78 -10.17
CA ALA A 163 35.25 -12.20 -11.36
C ALA A 163 36.09 -13.05 -12.34
N GLY A 164 37.42 -13.10 -12.15
CA GLY A 164 38.34 -13.93 -12.93
C GLY A 164 38.58 -15.33 -12.36
N SER A 165 38.17 -15.60 -11.11
CA SER A 165 38.43 -16.86 -10.43
C SER A 165 37.27 -17.24 -9.51
N ASP A 166 36.49 -18.23 -9.95
CA ASP A 166 35.44 -18.99 -9.27
C ASP A 166 33.98 -18.48 -9.26
N PRO A 167 32.99 -19.35 -9.59
CA PRO A 167 31.57 -18.98 -9.70
C PRO A 167 30.78 -19.00 -8.36
N SER A 168 31.44 -18.90 -7.21
CA SER A 168 30.80 -19.09 -5.89
C SER A 168 30.37 -17.80 -5.17
N THR A 169 30.52 -16.63 -5.78
CA THR A 169 30.25 -15.29 -5.18
C THR A 169 28.76 -14.94 -4.97
N SER A 170 27.84 -15.91 -5.04
CA SER A 170 26.41 -15.68 -4.76
C SER A 170 26.05 -15.52 -3.26
N ASN A 171 27.01 -15.66 -2.33
CA ASN A 171 26.69 -15.71 -0.89
C ASN A 171 26.84 -14.40 -0.10
N THR A 172 27.37 -13.31 -0.66
CA THR A 172 27.70 -12.12 0.17
C THR A 172 26.56 -11.09 0.32
N ILE A 173 25.50 -11.15 -0.49
CA ILE A 173 24.32 -10.26 -0.34
C ILE A 173 23.56 -10.53 0.97
N VAL A 174 23.75 -11.70 1.59
CA VAL A 174 23.13 -12.07 2.87
C VAL A 174 23.69 -11.24 4.03
N ASN A 175 24.99 -10.89 4.02
CA ASN A 175 25.64 -10.26 5.19
C ASN A 175 25.30 -8.78 5.39
N ILE A 176 24.85 -8.07 4.35
CA ILE A 176 24.37 -6.68 4.51
C ILE A 176 23.02 -6.65 5.26
N MET A 177 22.27 -7.76 5.28
CA MET A 177 21.01 -7.85 6.03
C MET A 177 21.21 -8.01 7.55
N GLU A 178 22.40 -8.40 8.02
CA GLU A 178 22.66 -8.65 9.45
C GLU A 178 23.08 -7.40 10.23
N ASN A 179 23.66 -6.40 9.57
CA ASN A 179 24.23 -5.22 10.24
C ASN A 179 23.35 -3.95 10.18
N SER A 180 22.06 -4.08 9.89
CA SER A 180 21.09 -2.96 9.89
C SER A 180 19.93 -3.18 10.87
N SER A 181 20.19 -3.88 11.97
CA SER A 181 19.30 -3.92 13.15
C SER A 181 19.65 -2.81 14.13
#